data_AF-A0A849FN65-F1
#
_entry.id   AF-A0A849FN65-F1
#
_cell.length_a   1.000
_cell.length_b   1.000
_cell.length_c   1.000
_cell.angle_alpha   90.00
_cell.angle_beta   90.00
_cell.angle_gamma   90.00
#
_symmetry.space_group_name_H-M   'P 1'
#
loop_
_entity.id
_entity.type
_entity.pdbx_description
1 polymer ?
#
loop_
_entity_poly.entity_id
_entity_poly.type
_entity_poly.pdbx_seq_one_letter_code
_entity_poly.pdbx_strand_id
1 'polypeptide(L)'
;DSALTSLTTSFCVDFLGIGKKPEHTRKRIRKVTHVGMSALLILVVIAFKHILDTNVIDGLLKVASYTYGPLLGLFAFGIFTKYKVKDNYVWIVALVSVVISFVLGKLPPENLWGYVFGYELLPLNGMITFIGLLFIRKKS
;
A
#
# COMPACT_ATOMS: atom_id res chain seq x y z
N ASP A 1 -20.15 5.67 -1.04
CA ASP A 1 -19.98 7.11 -0.72
C ASP A 1 -18.92 7.43 0.32
N SER A 2 -18.90 6.79 1.50
CA SER A 2 -17.93 7.14 2.57
C SER A 2 -16.45 7.08 2.10
N ALA A 3 -16.06 6.00 1.42
CA ALA A 3 -14.70 5.83 0.89
C ALA A 3 -14.37 6.82 -0.25
N LEU A 4 -15.36 7.17 -1.07
CA LEU A 4 -15.19 8.09 -2.19
C LEU A 4 -15.01 9.52 -1.69
N THR A 5 -15.77 9.91 -0.67
CA THR A 5 -15.67 11.21 0.00
C THR A 5 -14.34 11.37 0.73
N SER A 6 -13.87 10.36 1.46
CA SER A 6 -12.56 10.42 2.13
C SER A 6 -11.42 10.56 1.14
N LEU A 7 -11.41 9.76 0.07
CA LEU A 7 -10.37 9.78 -0.95
C LEU A 7 -10.37 11.11 -1.73
N THR A 8 -11.55 11.60 -2.13
CA THR A 8 -11.70 12.93 -2.75
C THR A 8 -11.16 14.02 -1.83
N THR A 9 -11.41 13.93 -0.52
CA THR A 9 -10.96 14.92 0.48
C THR A 9 -9.45 14.88 0.65
N SER A 10 -8.84 13.72 0.85
CA SER A 10 -7.38 13.56 0.92
C SER A 10 -6.72 14.07 -0.36
N PHE A 11 -7.22 13.71 -1.54
CA PHE A 11 -6.66 14.21 -2.80
C PHE A 11 -6.80 15.74 -2.94
N CYS A 12 -7.95 16.30 -2.56
CA CYS A 12 -8.19 17.75 -2.57
C CYS A 12 -7.24 18.52 -1.63
N VAL A 13 -6.94 17.97 -0.45
CA VAL A 13 -6.16 18.65 0.58
C VAL A 13 -4.66 18.40 0.37
N ASP A 14 -4.27 17.14 0.21
CA ASP A 14 -2.88 16.71 0.20
C ASP A 14 -2.21 16.97 -1.17
N PHE A 15 -2.91 16.73 -2.28
CA PHE A 15 -2.36 16.93 -3.63
C PHE A 15 -2.70 18.29 -4.23
N LEU A 16 -3.98 18.71 -4.18
CA LEU A 16 -4.43 19.96 -4.82
C LEU A 16 -4.22 21.21 -3.94
N GLY A 17 -3.84 21.05 -2.67
CA GLY A 17 -3.53 22.16 -1.77
C GLY A 17 -4.69 23.16 -1.60
N ILE A 18 -5.93 22.67 -1.65
CA ILE A 18 -7.14 23.52 -1.72
C ILE A 18 -7.32 24.44 -0.51
N GLY A 19 -6.63 24.18 0.60
CA GLY A 19 -6.62 25.04 1.79
C GLY A 19 -6.16 26.48 1.54
N LYS A 20 -5.41 26.74 0.46
CA LYS A 20 -4.89 28.08 0.12
C LYS A 20 -5.68 28.81 -0.98
N LYS A 21 -6.79 28.26 -1.49
CA LYS A 21 -7.53 28.81 -2.64
C LYS A 21 -8.83 29.52 -2.23
N PRO A 22 -9.28 30.56 -2.98
CA PRO A 22 -10.51 31.30 -2.68
C PRO A 22 -11.76 30.40 -2.71
N GLU A 23 -12.75 30.70 -1.86
CA GLU A 23 -13.94 29.85 -1.60
C GLU A 23 -14.73 29.48 -2.87
N HIS A 24 -14.87 30.41 -3.81
CA HIS A 24 -15.59 30.19 -5.05
C HIS A 24 -14.91 29.11 -5.91
N THR A 25 -13.58 29.17 -6.03
CA THR A 25 -12.77 28.18 -6.75
C THR A 25 -12.70 26.85 -6.00
N ARG A 26 -12.75 26.87 -4.66
CA ARG A 26 -12.76 25.69 -3.78
C ARG A 26 -13.99 24.80 -3.98
N LYS A 27 -15.19 25.39 -4.13
CA LYS A 27 -16.42 24.64 -4.40
C LYS A 27 -16.42 23.98 -5.79
N ARG A 28 -15.95 24.71 -6.81
CA ARG A 28 -15.85 24.17 -8.18
C ARG A 28 -14.87 23.02 -8.27
N ILE A 29 -13.67 23.18 -7.71
CA ILE A 29 -12.64 22.12 -7.70
C ILE A 29 -13.16 20.89 -6.96
N ARG A 30 -13.77 21.04 -5.77
CA ARG A 30 -14.33 19.90 -5.04
C ARG A 30 -15.35 19.10 -5.85
N LYS A 31 -16.30 19.78 -6.54
CA LYS A 31 -17.28 19.08 -7.40
C LYS A 31 -16.62 18.35 -8.55
N VAL A 32 -15.69 19.00 -9.25
CA VAL A 32 -14.98 18.40 -10.39
C VAL A 32 -14.12 17.22 -9.94
N THR A 33 -13.37 17.37 -8.84
CA THR A 33 -12.56 16.29 -8.27
C THR A 33 -13.42 15.13 -7.79
N HIS A 34 -14.57 15.38 -7.17
CA HIS A 34 -15.47 14.30 -6.74
C HIS A 34 -15.99 13.49 -7.93
N VAL A 35 -16.47 14.16 -8.99
CA VAL A 35 -16.92 13.49 -10.22
C VAL A 35 -15.76 12.75 -10.90
N GLY A 36 -14.59 13.37 -10.99
CA GLY A 36 -13.38 12.75 -11.53
C GLY A 36 -12.94 11.53 -10.73
N MET A 37 -13.04 11.59 -9.39
CA MET A 37 -12.71 10.47 -8.51
C MET A 37 -13.69 9.32 -8.65
N SER A 38 -14.99 9.60 -8.80
CA SER A 38 -16.01 8.59 -9.12
C SER A 38 -15.72 7.88 -10.44
N ALA A 39 -15.43 8.64 -11.50
CA ALA A 39 -15.10 8.07 -12.80
C ALA A 39 -13.80 7.24 -12.75
N LEU A 40 -12.78 7.73 -12.05
CA LEU A 40 -11.52 7.03 -11.86
C LEU A 40 -11.72 5.70 -11.11
N LEU A 41 -12.53 5.68 -10.04
CA LEU A 41 -12.85 4.45 -9.32
C LEU A 41 -13.57 3.43 -10.22
N ILE A 42 -14.55 3.87 -11.02
CA ILE A 42 -15.24 2.98 -11.97
C ILE A 42 -14.24 2.39 -12.97
N LEU A 43 -13.33 3.21 -13.52
CA LEU A 43 -12.31 2.76 -14.47
C LEU A 43 -11.38 1.74 -13.82
N VAL A 44 -10.90 2.01 -12.60
CA VAL A 44 -10.05 1.07 -11.84
C VAL A 44 -10.77 -0.25 -11.58
N VAL A 45 -12.05 -0.22 -11.21
CA VAL A 45 -12.85 -1.46 -10.99
C VAL A 45 -12.96 -2.27 -12.28
N ILE A 46 -13.23 -1.63 -13.42
CA ILE A 46 -13.29 -2.31 -14.72
C ILE A 46 -11.92 -2.89 -15.10
N ALA A 47 -10.85 -2.12 -14.90
CA ALA A 47 -9.50 -2.57 -15.19
C ALA A 47 -9.10 -3.78 -14.33
N PHE A 48 -9.35 -3.74 -13.02
CA PHE A 48 -9.10 -4.86 -12.10
C PHE A 48 -9.90 -6.11 -12.49
N LYS A 49 -11.17 -5.94 -12.88
CA LYS A 49 -12.01 -7.04 -13.36
C LYS A 49 -11.44 -7.72 -14.62
N HIS A 50 -10.72 -6.98 -15.48
CA HIS A 50 -10.18 -7.52 -16.72
C HIS A 50 -8.74 -8.04 -16.58
N ILE A 51 -7.97 -7.52 -15.62
CA ILE A 51 -6.57 -7.91 -15.36
C ILE A 51 -6.46 -9.12 -14.42
N LEU A 52 -7.42 -9.31 -13.53
CA LEU A 52 -7.42 -10.44 -12.59
C LEU A 52 -8.54 -11.42 -12.94
N ASP A 53 -8.14 -12.64 -13.33
CA ASP A 53 -9.06 -13.77 -13.55
C ASP A 53 -9.71 -14.28 -12.24
N THR A 54 -9.23 -13.82 -11.08
CA THR A 54 -9.76 -14.12 -9.74
C THR A 54 -10.72 -13.05 -9.24
N ASN A 55 -11.51 -13.37 -8.20
CA ASN A 55 -12.44 -12.41 -7.59
C ASN A 55 -11.76 -11.06 -7.31
N VAL A 56 -12.45 -9.96 -7.64
CA VAL A 56 -11.94 -8.59 -7.48
C VAL A 56 -11.43 -8.34 -6.05
N ILE A 57 -12.10 -8.94 -5.06
CA ILE A 57 -11.70 -8.88 -3.64
C ILE A 57 -10.34 -9.53 -3.42
N ASP A 58 -10.13 -10.74 -3.94
CA ASP A 58 -8.89 -11.48 -3.79
C ASP A 58 -7.72 -10.74 -4.46
N GLY A 59 -7.97 -10.16 -5.64
CA GLY A 59 -7.02 -9.32 -6.33
C GLY A 59 -6.60 -8.09 -5.54
N LEU A 60 -7.59 -7.39 -4.97
CA LEU A 60 -7.36 -6.21 -4.15
C LEU A 60 -6.59 -6.56 -2.87
N LEU A 61 -6.97 -7.64 -2.17
CA LEU A 61 -6.27 -8.12 -0.98
C LEU A 61 -4.85 -8.58 -1.30
N LYS A 62 -4.60 -9.19 -2.46
CA LYS A 62 -3.26 -9.60 -2.90
C LYS A 62 -2.37 -8.39 -3.15
N VAL A 63 -2.86 -7.37 -3.87
CA VAL A 63 -2.11 -6.13 -4.09
C VAL A 63 -1.86 -5.40 -2.76
N ALA A 64 -2.88 -5.32 -1.89
CA ALA A 64 -2.75 -4.77 -0.56
C ALA A 64 -1.71 -5.51 0.28
N SER A 65 -1.58 -6.84 0.12
CA SER A 65 -0.57 -7.64 0.81
C SER A 65 0.85 -7.20 0.46
N TYR A 66 1.10 -6.85 -0.80
CA TYR A 66 2.40 -6.37 -1.24
C TYR A 66 2.70 -4.94 -0.80
N THR A 67 1.72 -4.04 -0.84
CA THR A 67 1.93 -2.61 -0.53
C THR A 67 1.85 -2.31 0.97
N TYR A 68 0.91 -2.93 1.68
CA TYR A 68 0.72 -2.74 3.11
C TYR A 68 1.65 -3.62 3.95
N GLY A 69 2.25 -4.68 3.39
CA GLY A 69 3.25 -5.49 4.07
C GLY A 69 4.41 -4.66 4.65
N PRO A 70 5.14 -3.87 3.85
CA PRO A 70 6.24 -3.05 4.36
C PRO A 70 5.78 -1.95 5.32
N LEU A 71 4.61 -1.35 5.08
CA LEU A 71 4.03 -0.36 5.98
C LEU A 71 3.74 -0.99 7.35
N LEU A 72 3.15 -2.18 7.38
CA LEU A 72 2.91 -2.94 8.60
C LEU A 72 4.22 -3.20 9.36
N GLY A 73 5.29 -3.60 8.66
CA GLY A 73 6.60 -3.80 9.25
C GLY A 73 7.22 -2.53 9.83
N LEU A 74 7.10 -1.41 9.11
CA LEU A 74 7.55 -0.08 9.57
C LEU A 74 6.80 0.38 10.82
N PHE A 75 5.47 0.26 10.81
CA PHE A 75 4.63 0.61 11.96
C PHE A 75 4.91 -0.29 13.17
N ALA A 76 5.00 -1.60 12.97
CA ALA A 76 5.35 -2.54 14.03
C ALA A 76 6.73 -2.22 14.60
N PHE A 77 7.73 -1.90 13.76
CA PHE A 77 9.05 -1.48 14.22
C PHE A 77 8.98 -0.23 15.08
N GLY A 78 8.27 0.82 14.63
CA GLY A 78 8.12 2.06 15.38
C GLY A 78 7.41 1.90 16.73
N ILE A 79 6.46 0.97 16.83
CA ILE A 79 5.71 0.69 18.07
C ILE A 79 6.53 -0.17 19.04
N PHE A 80 7.11 -1.26 18.56
CA PHE A 80 7.82 -2.23 19.43
C PHE A 80 9.26 -1.83 19.73
N THR A 81 9.85 -0.92 18.96
CA THR A 81 11.28 -0.63 19.01
C THR A 81 11.57 0.88 19.13
N LYS A 82 12.43 1.27 20.07
CA LYS A 82 12.87 2.68 20.25
C LYS A 82 14.09 3.08 19.41
N TYR A 83 14.62 2.18 18.59
CA TYR A 83 15.81 2.46 17.78
C TYR A 83 15.48 3.43 16.65
N LYS A 84 16.36 4.41 16.44
CA LYS A 84 16.30 5.29 15.27
C LYS A 84 16.81 4.53 14.04
N VAL A 85 15.95 4.39 13.04
CA VAL A 85 16.33 3.87 11.72
C VAL A 85 16.95 5.01 10.91
N LYS A 86 17.85 4.69 9.99
CA LYS A 86 18.28 5.66 8.98
C LYS A 86 17.20 5.77 7.91
N ASP A 87 16.50 6.90 7.86
CA ASP A 87 15.41 7.15 6.90
C ASP A 87 15.84 6.90 5.43
N ASN A 88 17.09 7.23 5.09
CA ASN A 88 17.64 7.02 3.75
C ASN A 88 17.73 5.55 3.29
N TYR A 89 17.58 4.58 4.18
CA TYR A 89 17.62 3.16 3.84
C TYR A 89 16.25 2.47 3.95
N VAL A 90 15.25 3.15 4.52
CA VAL A 90 13.90 2.60 4.72
C VAL A 90 13.26 2.21 3.40
N TRP A 91 13.38 3.06 2.37
CA TRP A 91 12.83 2.77 1.04
C TRP A 91 13.50 1.56 0.39
N ILE A 92 14.80 1.33 0.64
CA ILE A 92 15.54 0.16 0.15
C ILE A 92 14.99 -1.10 0.83
N VAL A 93 14.81 -1.08 2.15
CA VAL A 93 14.25 -2.22 2.88
C VAL A 93 12.85 -2.56 2.41
N ALA A 94 11.99 -1.54 2.24
CA ALA A 94 10.63 -1.74 1.74
C ALA A 94 10.64 -2.37 0.34
N LEU A 95 11.48 -1.88 -0.57
CA LEU A 95 11.60 -2.44 -1.91
C LEU A 95 12.13 -3.88 -1.89
N VAL A 96 13.16 -4.16 -1.10
CA VAL A 96 13.71 -5.51 -0.92
C VAL A 96 12.65 -6.46 -0.35
N SER A 97 11.87 -6.01 0.63
CA SER A 97 10.79 -6.82 1.20
C SER A 97 9.73 -7.17 0.18
N VAL A 98 9.28 -6.21 -0.64
CA VAL A 98 8.34 -6.46 -1.74
C VAL A 98 8.91 -7.46 -2.74
N VAL A 99 10.18 -7.33 -3.11
CA VAL A 99 10.84 -8.25 -4.05
C VAL A 99 10.90 -9.66 -3.48
N ILE A 100 11.33 -9.80 -2.22
CA ILE A 100 11.40 -11.12 -1.55
C ILE A 100 10.00 -11.74 -1.46
N SER A 101 8.99 -10.97 -1.03
CA SER A 101 7.61 -11.43 -1.00
C SER A 101 7.09 -11.80 -2.38
N PHE A 102 7.43 -11.05 -3.43
CA PHE A 102 7.03 -11.40 -4.80
C PHE A 102 7.67 -12.72 -5.27
N VAL A 103 8.95 -12.94 -4.97
CA VAL A 103 9.64 -14.20 -5.28
C VAL A 103 9.02 -15.37 -4.51
N LEU A 104 8.72 -15.18 -3.22
CA LEU A 104 8.02 -16.19 -2.39
C LEU A 104 6.63 -16.51 -2.92
N GLY A 105 5.88 -15.50 -3.38
CA GLY A 105 4.57 -15.68 -4.00
C GLY A 105 4.60 -16.32 -5.39
N LYS A 106 5.77 -16.39 -6.03
CA LYS A 106 6.00 -17.01 -7.36
C LYS A 106 6.64 -18.39 -7.28
N LEU A 107 7.12 -18.81 -6.12
CA LEU A 107 7.71 -20.13 -5.93
C LEU A 107 6.65 -21.22 -6.17
N PRO A 108 6.94 -22.23 -7.02
CA PRO A 108 5.98 -23.28 -7.32
C PRO A 108 5.67 -24.10 -6.04
N PRO A 109 4.39 -24.46 -5.82
CA PRO A 109 3.96 -25.20 -4.63
C PRO A 109 4.66 -26.56 -4.51
N GLU A 110 5.20 -27.11 -5.60
CA GLU A 110 6.00 -28.35 -5.63
C GLU A 110 7.26 -28.27 -4.74
N ASN A 111 7.91 -27.11 -4.67
CA ASN A 111 9.08 -26.91 -3.80
C ASN A 111 8.70 -26.58 -2.34
N LEU A 112 7.43 -26.29 -2.09
CA LEU A 112 6.91 -25.81 -0.79
C LEU A 112 5.91 -26.81 -0.18
N TRP A 113 5.98 -28.10 -0.53
CA TRP A 113 5.10 -29.14 0.02
C TRP A 113 3.61 -28.87 -0.26
N GLY A 114 3.29 -28.24 -1.38
CA GLY A 114 1.92 -27.86 -1.77
C GLY A 114 1.47 -26.49 -1.23
N TYR A 115 2.34 -25.72 -0.57
CA TYR A 115 1.95 -24.45 0.03
C TYR A 115 1.78 -23.32 -0.99
N VAL A 116 0.61 -22.72 -1.02
CA VAL A 116 0.30 -21.56 -1.87
C VAL A 116 0.31 -20.30 -1.01
N PHE A 117 1.33 -19.46 -1.20
CA PHE A 117 1.35 -18.15 -0.57
C PHE A 117 0.27 -17.24 -1.16
N GLY A 118 -0.81 -17.06 -0.41
CA GLY A 118 -1.91 -16.14 -0.70
C GLY A 118 -1.86 -14.90 0.20
N TYR A 119 -2.77 -14.82 1.16
CA TYR A 119 -2.91 -13.66 2.06
C TYR A 119 -1.82 -13.55 3.14
N GLU A 120 -1.15 -14.66 3.41
CA GLU A 120 -0.07 -14.73 4.41
C GLU A 120 1.20 -13.99 3.97
N LEU A 121 1.28 -13.63 2.68
CA LEU A 121 2.29 -12.71 2.18
C LEU A 121 2.27 -11.37 2.92
N LEU A 122 1.12 -10.90 3.40
CA LEU A 122 1.02 -9.66 4.16
C LEU A 122 1.84 -9.71 5.48
N PRO A 123 1.53 -10.59 6.45
CA PRO A 123 2.31 -10.66 7.69
C PRO A 123 3.76 -11.05 7.44
N LEU A 124 4.03 -11.93 6.45
CA LEU A 124 5.38 -12.35 6.10
C LEU A 124 6.22 -11.18 5.55
N ASN A 125 5.67 -10.36 4.67
CA ASN A 125 6.29 -9.14 4.16
C ASN A 125 6.54 -8.12 5.30
N GLY A 126 5.58 -7.98 6.22
CA GLY A 126 5.75 -7.16 7.41
C GLY A 126 6.89 -7.63 8.31
N MET A 127 7.02 -8.94 8.51
CA MET A 127 8.13 -9.54 9.27
C MET A 127 9.48 -9.32 8.58
N ILE A 128 9.57 -9.54 7.26
CA ILE A 128 10.81 -9.30 6.50
C ILE A 128 11.22 -7.83 6.61
N THR A 129 10.27 -6.90 6.47
CA THR A 129 10.54 -5.48 6.62
C THR A 129 11.02 -5.15 8.02
N PHE A 130 10.36 -5.68 9.07
CA PHE A 130 10.78 -5.49 10.46
C PHE A 130 12.21 -6.00 10.71
N ILE A 131 12.56 -7.18 10.21
CA ILE A 131 13.90 -7.76 10.31
C ILE A 131 14.91 -6.89 9.53
N GLY A 132 14.57 -6.45 8.32
CA GLY A 132 15.42 -5.56 7.53
C GLY A 132 15.72 -4.24 8.23
N LEU A 133 14.71 -3.65 8.89
CA LEU A 133 14.87 -2.45 9.71
C LEU A 133 15.75 -2.70 10.95
N LEU A 134 15.65 -3.87 11.57
CA LEU A 134 16.54 -4.27 12.67
C LEU A 134 18.00 -4.36 12.22
N PHE A 135 18.29 -4.82 11.01
CA PHE A 135 19.66 -4.86 10.47
C PHE A 135 20.23 -3.47 10.19
N ILE A 136 19.38 -2.52 9.74
CA ILE A 136 19.80 -1.15 9.41
C ILE A 136 19.71 -0.20 10.63
N ARG A 137 19.30 -0.72 11.80
CA ARG A 137 19.25 0.07 13.02
C ARG A 137 20.59 0.75 13.25
N LYS A 138 20.56 2.05 13.53
CA LYS A 138 21.78 2.77 13.90
C LYS A 138 22.16 2.25 15.30
N LYS A 139 23.30 1.56 15.40
CA LYS A 139 23.87 1.20 16.70
C LYS A 139 24.19 2.54 17.40
N SER A 140 23.38 2.89 18.38
CA SER A 140 23.71 3.99 19.28
C SER A 140 24.80 3.56 20.24
#